data_AF-A0A1V3WZY2-F1
#
_entry.id   AF-A0A1V3WZY2-F1
#
_cell.length_a   1.000
_cell.length_b   1.000
_cell.length_c   1.000
_cell.angle_alpha   90.00
_cell.angle_beta   90.00
_cell.angle_gamma   90.00
#
_symmetry.space_group_name_H-M   'P 1'
#
loop_
_entity.id
_entity.type
_entity.pdbx_description
1 polymer ?
#
loop_
_entity_poly.entity_id
_entity_poly.type
_entity_poly.pdbx_seq_one_letter_code
_entity_poly.pdbx_strand_id
1 'polypeptide(L)'
;MDWDGAYREQGVFEGPPPWNIGEPQPELAALIAAGKVRSDVLDAGCGFAELSLALAAEGYTVVGIDITPTAVAAATRAAQERG
;
A
#
# COMPACT_ATOMS: atom_id res chain seq x y z
N MET A 1 -18.18 -6.97 -1.61
CA MET A 1 -17.67 -6.09 -2.69
C MET A 1 -16.68 -6.91 -3.49
N ASP A 2 -16.68 -6.81 -4.82
CA ASP A 2 -15.61 -7.39 -5.64
C ASP A 2 -14.38 -6.48 -5.56
N TRP A 3 -13.49 -6.79 -4.62
CA TRP A 3 -12.30 -5.99 -4.36
C TRP A 3 -11.29 -6.10 -5.50
N ASP A 4 -11.07 -7.31 -6.02
CA ASP A 4 -10.12 -7.53 -7.11
C ASP A 4 -10.61 -6.85 -8.41
N GLY A 5 -11.93 -6.87 -8.66
CA GLY A 5 -12.54 -6.07 -9.73
C GLY A 5 -12.31 -4.56 -9.59
N ALA A 6 -12.31 -4.02 -8.37
CA ALA A 6 -11.98 -2.61 -8.14
C ALA A 6 -10.51 -2.29 -8.48
N TYR A 7 -9.57 -3.16 -8.12
CA TYR A 7 -8.15 -3.00 -8.49
C TYR A 7 -7.87 -3.23 -9.98
N ARG A 8 -8.71 -4.00 -10.67
CA ARG A 8 -8.68 -4.16 -12.13
C ARG A 8 -9.46 -3.05 -12.87
N GLU A 9 -10.00 -2.07 -12.15
CA GLU A 9 -10.82 -0.98 -12.71
C GLU A 9 -12.07 -1.49 -13.46
N GLN A 10 -12.59 -2.65 -13.06
CA GLN A 10 -13.78 -3.31 -13.62
C GLN A 10 -15.00 -3.18 -12.69
N GLY A 11 -14.91 -2.27 -11.73
CA GLY A 11 -15.83 -2.20 -10.59
C GLY A 11 -16.67 -0.95 -10.55
N VAL A 12 -16.91 -0.47 -9.33
CA VAL A 12 -17.90 0.57 -9.01
C VAL A 12 -17.36 1.99 -9.20
N PHE A 13 -16.06 2.14 -9.45
CA PHE A 13 -15.38 3.43 -9.52
C PHE A 13 -14.97 3.75 -10.97
N GLU A 14 -15.02 5.03 -11.33
CA GLU A 14 -14.42 5.52 -12.56
C GLU A 14 -12.91 5.66 -12.35
N GLY A 15 -12.14 4.70 -12.89
CA GLY A 15 -10.68 4.65 -12.76
C GLY A 15 -10.19 3.85 -11.56
N PRO A 16 -8.93 4.08 -11.10
CA PRO A 16 -8.37 3.35 -9.98
C PRO A 16 -9.20 3.57 -8.70
N PRO A 17 -9.14 2.63 -7.75
CA PRO A 17 -9.91 2.74 -6.52
C PRO A 17 -9.57 4.04 -5.77
N PRO A 18 -10.55 4.76 -5.20
CA PRO A 18 -10.35 6.12 -4.67
C PRO A 18 -9.46 6.18 -3.43
N TRP A 19 -9.21 5.04 -2.77
CA TRP A 19 -8.26 4.94 -1.67
C TRP A 19 -6.80 4.87 -2.15
N ASN A 20 -6.57 4.60 -3.44
CA ASN A 20 -5.23 4.64 -4.03
C ASN A 20 -4.87 6.08 -4.42
N ILE A 21 -4.16 6.78 -3.54
CA ILE A 21 -3.74 8.17 -3.76
C ILE A 21 -2.30 8.31 -4.28
N GLY A 22 -1.58 7.20 -4.50
CA GLY A 22 -0.20 7.19 -5.00
C GLY A 22 0.87 7.61 -3.97
N GLU A 23 0.48 7.77 -2.71
CA GLU A 23 1.35 8.10 -1.59
C GLU A 23 0.75 7.54 -0.27
N PRO A 24 1.50 7.51 0.85
CA PRO A 24 0.94 7.14 2.14
C PRO A 24 -0.21 8.08 2.54
N GLN A 25 -1.22 7.54 3.21
CA GLN A 25 -2.30 8.36 3.75
C GLN A 25 -1.72 9.49 4.63
N PRO A 26 -2.20 10.75 4.54
CA PRO A 26 -1.55 11.89 5.18
C PRO A 26 -1.32 11.74 6.68
N GLU A 27 -2.28 11.14 7.40
CA GLU A 27 -2.18 10.90 8.84
C GLU A 27 -1.09 9.86 9.17
N LEU A 28 -0.90 8.86 8.32
CA LEU A 28 0.16 7.88 8.46
C LEU A 28 1.53 8.48 8.10
N ALA A 29 1.60 9.28 7.03
CA ALA A 29 2.80 10.04 6.68
C ALA A 29 3.25 10.94 7.83
N ALA A 30 2.32 11.62 8.51
CA ALA A 30 2.63 12.44 9.68
C ALA A 30 3.18 11.62 10.85
N LEU A 31 2.66 10.40 11.08
CA LEU A 31 3.17 9.50 12.12
C LEU A 31 4.57 8.96 11.80
N ILE A 32 4.85 8.67 10.53
CA ILE A 32 6.19 8.27 10.05
C ILE A 32 7.17 9.42 10.30
N ALA A 33 6.85 10.63 9.83
CA ALA A 33 7.70 11.81 10.00
C ALA A 33 7.93 12.19 11.48
N ALA A 34 6.95 11.92 12.35
CA ALA A 34 7.07 12.11 13.78
C ALA A 34 7.81 10.98 14.51
N GLY A 35 8.37 10.00 13.79
CA GLY A 35 9.14 8.88 14.35
C GLY A 35 8.30 7.97 15.26
N LYS A 36 6.99 7.86 15.00
CA LYS A 36 6.06 7.08 15.85
C LYS A 36 6.00 5.60 15.48
N VAL A 37 6.57 5.22 14.33
CA VAL A 37 6.63 3.82 13.88
C VAL A 37 7.90 3.15 14.43
N ARG A 38 7.79 1.90 14.86
CA ARG A 38 8.87 1.13 15.49
C ARG A 38 8.75 -0.35 15.16
N SER A 39 9.89 -1.04 15.15
CA SER A 39 9.96 -2.49 14.92
C SER A 39 9.46 -2.90 13.53
N ASP A 40 9.35 -4.20 13.28
CA ASP A 40 8.76 -4.73 12.04
C ASP A 40 7.27 -4.36 11.96
N VAL A 41 6.81 -3.99 10.75
CA VAL A 41 5.47 -3.45 10.51
C VAL A 41 4.62 -4.43 9.71
N LEU A 42 3.35 -4.59 10.11
CA LEU A 42 2.32 -5.23 9.30
C LEU A 42 1.42 -4.13 8.70
N ASP A 43 1.34 -4.08 7.38
CA ASP A 43 0.40 -3.25 6.63
C ASP A 43 -0.78 -4.14 6.18
N ALA A 44 -1.89 -4.06 6.94
CA ALA A 44 -3.05 -4.91 6.76
C ALA A 44 -4.06 -4.29 5.78
N GLY A 45 -4.22 -4.89 4.60
CA GLY A 45 -4.95 -4.31 3.49
C GLY A 45 -4.08 -3.30 2.73
N CYS A 46 -2.84 -3.70 2.39
CA CYS A 46 -1.82 -2.79 1.89
C CYS A 46 -2.11 -2.22 0.50
N GLY A 47 -3.04 -2.82 -0.26
CA GLY A 47 -3.38 -2.38 -1.61
C GLY A 47 -2.15 -2.30 -2.52
N PHE A 48 -1.91 -1.12 -3.11
CA PHE A 48 -0.73 -0.86 -3.95
C PHE A 48 0.57 -0.61 -3.15
N ALA A 49 0.53 -0.77 -1.82
CA ALA A 49 1.66 -0.75 -0.91
C ALA A 49 2.39 0.60 -0.74
N GLU A 50 1.76 1.74 -1.03
CA GLU A 50 2.42 3.05 -0.87
C GLU A 50 2.93 3.30 0.57
N LEU A 51 2.15 2.92 1.59
CA LEU A 51 2.59 2.97 2.99
C LEU A 51 3.77 2.03 3.25
N SER A 52 3.63 0.78 2.82
CA SER A 52 4.67 -0.24 2.99
C SER A 52 5.99 0.17 2.34
N LEU A 53 5.95 0.72 1.14
CA LEU A 53 7.12 1.18 0.39
C LEU A 53 7.75 2.41 1.05
N ALA A 54 6.95 3.36 1.53
CA ALA A 54 7.48 4.51 2.26
C ALA A 54 8.19 4.10 3.55
N LEU A 55 7.61 3.16 4.31
CA LEU A 55 8.25 2.61 5.51
C LEU A 55 9.51 1.80 5.18
N ALA A 56 9.50 1.00 4.10
CA ALA A 56 10.67 0.27 3.66
C ALA A 56 11.82 1.23 3.27
N ALA A 57 11.51 2.35 2.61
CA ALA A 57 12.48 3.39 2.26
C ALA A 57 13.12 4.06 3.49
N GLU A 58 12.40 4.14 4.61
CA GLU A 58 12.91 4.60 5.91
C GLU A 58 13.67 3.49 6.69
N GLY A 59 13.85 2.30 6.09
CA GLY A 59 14.64 1.20 6.65
C GLY A 59 13.86 0.22 7.53
N TYR A 60 12.54 0.27 7.55
CA TYR A 60 11.72 -0.70 8.29
C TYR A 60 11.56 -2.02 7.52
N THR A 61 11.57 -3.14 8.25
CA THR A 61 11.03 -4.41 7.71
C THR A 61 9.51 -4.32 7.68
N VAL A 62 8.90 -4.50 6.51
CA VAL A 62 7.45 -4.42 6.35
C VAL A 62 6.90 -5.68 5.70
N VAL A 63 5.79 -6.18 6.25
CA VAL A 63 4.95 -7.21 5.63
C VAL A 63 3.63 -6.57 5.22
N GLY A 64 3.37 -6.49 3.93
CA GLY A 64 2.07 -6.08 3.39
C GLY A 64 1.21 -7.30 3.08
N ILE A 65 -0.05 -7.27 3.52
CA ILE A 65 -1.05 -8.28 3.15
C ILE A 65 -2.25 -7.63 2.49
N ASP A 66 -2.79 -8.25 1.44
CA ASP A 66 -4.04 -7.86 0.82
C ASP A 66 -4.77 -9.11 0.31
N ILE A 67 -6.10 -9.06 0.31
CA ILE A 67 -6.94 -10.18 -0.19
C ILE A 67 -6.98 -10.22 -1.72
N THR A 68 -6.57 -9.14 -2.39
CA THR A 68 -6.67 -8.98 -3.83
C THR A 68 -5.37 -9.36 -4.55
N PRO A 69 -5.38 -10.40 -5.40
CA PRO A 69 -4.19 -10.80 -6.15
C PRO A 69 -3.64 -9.68 -7.04
N THR A 70 -4.52 -8.87 -7.63
CA THR A 70 -4.13 -7.74 -8.49
C THR A 70 -3.32 -6.71 -7.72
N ALA A 71 -3.75 -6.33 -6.50
CA ALA A 71 -3.01 -5.37 -5.69
C ALA A 71 -1.67 -5.93 -5.24
N VAL A 72 -1.63 -7.19 -4.76
CA VAL A 72 -0.38 -7.85 -4.35
C VAL A 72 0.62 -7.92 -5.50
N ALA A 73 0.17 -8.25 -6.73
CA ALA A 73 1.05 -8.27 -7.90
C ALA A 73 1.62 -6.89 -8.23
N ALA A 74 0.80 -5.83 -8.14
CA ALA A 74 1.24 -4.46 -8.37
C ALA A 74 2.22 -3.97 -7.28
N ALA A 75 1.89 -4.21 -6.01
CA ALA A 75 2.76 -3.93 -4.85
C ALA A 75 4.11 -4.65 -4.97
N THR A 76 4.11 -5.93 -5.36
CA THR A 76 5.34 -6.72 -5.53
C THR A 76 6.22 -6.14 -6.62
N ARG A 77 5.65 -5.73 -7.75
CA ARG A 77 6.40 -5.07 -8.83
C ARG A 77 6.98 -3.74 -8.36
N ALA A 78 6.19 -2.90 -7.70
CA ALA A 78 6.67 -1.62 -7.17
C ALA A 78 7.80 -1.80 -6.14
N ALA A 79 7.72 -2.83 -5.30
CA ALA A 79 8.80 -3.18 -4.36
C ALA A 79 10.09 -3.61 -5.08
N GLN A 80 9.99 -4.33 -6.20
CA GLN A 80 11.16 -4.70 -7.02
C GLN A 80 11.77 -3.50 -7.75
N GLU A 81 10.99 -2.46 -8.04
CA GLU A 81 11.44 -1.26 -8.73
C GLU A 81 12.05 -0.22 -7.77
N ARG A 82 11.58 -0.16 -6.51
CA ARG A 82 11.91 0.87 -5.53
C ARG A 82 12.82 0.40 -4.39
N GLY A 83 12.93 -0.91 -4.14
CA GLY A 83 13.81 -1.52 -3.14
C GLY A 83 15.10 -2.06 -3.75
#